data_AF-A0A0B3AYN6-F1
#
_entry.id   AF-A0A0B3AYN6-F1
#
_cell.length_a   1.000
_cell.length_b   1.000
_cell.length_c   1.000
_cell.angle_alpha   90.00
_cell.angle_beta   90.00
_cell.angle_gamma   90.00
#
_symmetry.space_group_name_H-M   'P 1'
#
loop_
_entity.id
_entity.type
_entity.pdbx_description
1 polymer ?
#
loop_
_entity_poly.entity_id
_entity_poly.type
_entity_poly.pdbx_seq_one_letter_code
_entity_poly.pdbx_strand_id
1 'polypeptide(L)'
;MEQKISKHDLRELKKEKKFNNQDEQNKKTKRKKIIKYSIATIILILIIYGFYTFVIAPVKDFEPYTSGPVHWHANFEVYLCGEKQDFTTGYDFEDNRKGSLTFHSHNDEVIHIESQVAKKEDLALGNFFDAINIPFSENQIMDKKNGDLCNGKAGKVHMYINEAENYEYKNFIIRPCESENIKQDCDNIKIKFE
;
A
#
# COMPACT_ATOMS: atom_id res chain seq x y z
N MET A 1 -39.39 86.09 3.54
CA MET A 1 -38.43 86.23 4.65
C MET A 1 -37.40 85.12 4.51
N GLU A 2 -36.23 85.40 3.96
CA GLU A 2 -35.11 84.45 3.97
C GLU A 2 -34.43 84.53 5.34
N GLN A 3 -34.57 83.49 6.15
CA GLN A 3 -33.77 83.36 7.37
C GLN A 3 -32.30 83.15 6.99
N LYS A 4 -31.47 84.18 7.22
CA LYS A 4 -30.02 84.05 7.09
C LYS A 4 -29.49 83.16 8.21
N ILE A 5 -29.08 81.94 7.84
CA ILE A 5 -28.37 81.01 8.72
C ILE A 5 -27.09 81.67 9.24
N SER A 6 -26.85 81.59 10.55
CA SER A 6 -25.66 82.12 11.19
C SER A 6 -24.41 81.38 10.69
N LYS A 7 -23.28 82.09 10.55
CA LYS A 7 -21.97 81.48 10.24
C LYS A 7 -21.62 80.34 11.21
N HIS A 8 -22.09 80.44 12.46
CA HIS A 8 -21.90 79.41 13.48
C HIS A 8 -22.60 78.10 13.11
N ASP A 9 -23.89 78.16 12.78
CA ASP A 9 -24.71 77.00 12.46
C ASP A 9 -24.23 76.30 11.16
N LEU A 10 -23.75 77.08 10.19
CA LEU A 10 -23.12 76.55 8.99
C LEU A 10 -21.83 75.77 9.29
N ARG A 11 -21.12 76.14 10.37
CA ARG A 11 -19.89 75.47 10.81
C ARG A 11 -20.20 74.16 11.53
N GLU A 12 -21.24 74.13 12.35
CA GLU A 12 -21.74 72.92 13.02
C GLU A 12 -22.29 71.91 12.01
N LEU A 13 -23.13 72.33 11.06
CA LEU A 13 -23.62 71.47 9.97
C LEU A 13 -22.48 70.84 9.15
N LYS A 14 -21.37 71.56 8.94
CA LYS A 14 -20.19 71.01 8.25
C LYS A 14 -19.43 69.99 9.10
N LYS A 15 -19.37 70.17 10.42
CA LYS A 15 -18.75 69.19 11.34
C LYS A 15 -19.59 67.92 11.39
N GLU A 16 -20.91 68.04 11.52
CA GLU A 16 -21.83 66.91 11.58
C GLU A 16 -21.82 66.09 10.29
N LYS A 17 -21.81 66.75 9.12
CA LYS A 17 -21.64 66.06 7.82
C LYS A 17 -20.30 65.32 7.71
N LYS A 18 -19.21 65.90 8.23
CA LYS A 18 -17.89 65.23 8.24
C LYS A 18 -17.89 64.00 9.16
N PHE A 19 -18.50 64.11 10.33
CA PHE A 19 -18.62 63.01 11.29
C PHE A 19 -19.46 61.86 10.72
N ASN A 20 -20.63 62.17 10.17
CA ASN A 20 -21.49 61.16 9.51
C ASN A 20 -20.81 60.51 8.30
N ASN A 21 -20.06 61.27 7.48
CA ASN A 21 -19.29 60.71 6.38
C ASN A 21 -18.14 59.80 6.84
N GLN A 22 -17.46 60.14 7.94
CA GLN A 22 -16.44 59.27 8.53
C GLN A 22 -17.04 57.99 9.11
N ASP A 23 -18.19 58.08 9.78
CA ASP A 23 -18.91 56.91 10.30
C ASP A 23 -19.43 55.99 9.20
N GLU A 24 -19.95 56.55 8.10
CA GLU A 24 -20.32 55.78 6.93
C GLU A 24 -19.11 55.08 6.28
N GLN A 25 -17.99 55.79 6.12
CA GLN A 25 -16.77 55.20 5.58
C GLN A 25 -16.24 54.09 6.49
N ASN A 26 -16.24 54.30 7.81
CA ASN A 26 -15.84 53.30 8.79
C ASN A 26 -16.76 52.07 8.80
N LYS A 27 -18.08 52.26 8.65
CA LYS A 27 -19.03 51.15 8.50
C LYS A 27 -18.80 50.39 7.20
N LYS A 28 -18.54 51.09 6.09
CA LYS A 28 -18.23 50.48 4.78
C LYS A 28 -16.91 49.68 4.83
N THR A 29 -15.86 50.18 5.48
CA THR A 29 -14.58 49.45 5.62
C THR A 29 -14.71 48.26 6.58
N LYS A 30 -15.40 48.39 7.71
CA LYS A 30 -15.70 47.27 8.63
C LYS A 30 -16.49 46.17 7.93
N ARG A 31 -17.54 46.51 7.16
CA ARG A 31 -18.34 45.54 6.39
C ARG A 31 -17.51 44.80 5.35
N LYS A 32 -16.63 45.49 4.61
CA LYS A 32 -15.72 44.85 3.65
C LYS A 32 -14.74 43.88 4.33
N LYS A 33 -14.23 44.21 5.52
CA LYS A 33 -13.37 43.30 6.30
C LYS A 33 -14.15 42.05 6.73
N ILE A 34 -15.36 42.21 7.27
CA ILE A 34 -16.21 41.08 7.68
C ILE A 34 -16.50 40.15 6.49
N ILE A 35 -16.86 40.71 5.33
CA ILE A 35 -17.10 39.93 4.11
C ILE A 35 -15.83 39.18 3.67
N LYS A 36 -14.66 39.82 3.72
CA LYS A 36 -13.40 39.17 3.36
C LYS A 36 -13.06 38.01 4.28
N TYR A 37 -13.22 38.18 5.59
CA TYR A 37 -12.96 37.10 6.55
C TYR A 37 -13.98 35.96 6.43
N SER A 38 -15.26 36.26 6.21
CA SER A 38 -16.27 35.21 6.01
C SER A 38 -16.02 34.38 4.76
N ILE A 39 -15.63 34.99 3.63
CA ILE A 39 -15.22 34.25 2.42
C ILE A 39 -13.99 33.38 2.70
N ALA A 40 -12.97 33.91 3.38
CA ALA A 40 -11.77 33.15 3.73
C ALA A 40 -12.10 31.93 4.62
N THR A 41 -12.98 32.09 5.60
CA THR A 41 -13.45 30.99 6.46
C THR A 41 -14.19 29.92 5.68
N ILE A 42 -15.08 30.32 4.75
CA ILE A 42 -15.80 29.35 3.89
C ILE A 42 -14.82 28.56 3.03
N ILE A 43 -13.84 29.23 2.41
CA ILE A 43 -12.80 28.56 1.61
C ILE A 43 -12.02 27.57 2.48
N LEU A 44 -11.65 27.94 3.70
CA LEU A 44 -10.93 27.05 4.62
C LEU A 44 -11.75 25.80 4.96
N ILE A 45 -13.05 25.95 5.25
CA ILE A 45 -13.95 24.82 5.53
C ILE A 45 -14.05 23.91 4.30
N LEU A 46 -14.18 24.47 3.09
CA LEU A 46 -14.22 23.68 1.86
C LEU A 46 -12.92 22.92 1.60
N ILE A 47 -11.76 23.51 1.90
CA ILE A 47 -10.46 22.83 1.80
C ILE A 47 -10.39 21.66 2.79
N ILE A 48 -10.77 21.87 4.06
CA ILE A 48 -10.76 20.82 5.08
C ILE A 48 -11.74 19.70 4.70
N TYR A 49 -12.93 20.05 4.23
CA TYR A 49 -13.93 19.09 3.78
C TYR A 49 -13.43 18.30 2.57
N GLY A 50 -12.86 18.96 1.56
CA GLY A 50 -12.24 18.32 0.41
C GLY A 50 -11.09 17.40 0.80
N PHE A 51 -10.22 17.83 1.71
CA PHE A 51 -9.16 16.97 2.24
C PHE A 51 -9.74 15.72 2.93
N TYR A 52 -10.76 15.88 3.77
CA TYR A 52 -11.42 14.76 4.43
C TYR A 52 -12.06 13.79 3.43
N THR A 53 -12.77 14.28 2.41
CA THR A 53 -13.48 13.41 1.46
C THR A 53 -12.55 12.74 0.44
N PHE A 54 -11.46 13.38 0.02
CA PHE A 54 -10.55 12.82 -0.98
C PHE A 54 -9.38 12.03 -0.40
N VAL A 55 -8.95 12.32 0.83
CA VAL A 55 -7.79 11.66 1.44
C VAL A 55 -8.20 10.67 2.52
N ILE A 56 -9.18 11.03 3.37
CA ILE A 56 -9.51 10.23 4.57
C ILE A 56 -10.66 9.25 4.29
N ALA A 57 -11.74 9.71 3.66
CA ALA A 57 -12.92 8.89 3.43
C ALA A 57 -12.66 7.61 2.60
N PRO A 58 -11.80 7.59 1.56
CA PRO A 58 -11.52 6.38 0.78
C PRO A 58 -10.79 5.29 1.57
N VAL A 59 -10.23 5.60 2.75
CA VAL A 59 -9.49 4.63 3.58
C VAL A 59 -10.44 3.74 4.39
N LYS A 60 -11.73 4.07 4.48
CA LYS A 60 -12.69 3.35 5.35
C LYS A 60 -13.17 2.01 4.79
N ASP A 61 -12.97 1.74 3.51
CA ASP A 61 -13.48 0.54 2.85
C ASP A 61 -12.40 -0.55 2.65
N PHE A 62 -11.42 -0.61 3.56
CA PHE A 62 -10.46 -1.72 3.56
C PHE A 62 -11.15 -3.00 4.03
N GLU A 63 -11.54 -3.85 3.08
CA GLU A 63 -11.93 -5.23 3.33
C GLU A 63 -10.74 -6.15 2.99
N PRO A 64 -10.21 -6.90 3.97
CA PRO A 64 -9.10 -7.81 3.73
C PRO A 64 -9.51 -8.97 2.82
N TYR A 65 -8.58 -9.47 2.01
CA TYR A 65 -8.79 -10.62 1.14
C TYR A 65 -9.26 -11.88 1.90
N THR A 66 -8.82 -12.07 3.15
CA THR A 66 -9.36 -13.11 4.04
C THR A 66 -10.11 -12.50 5.22
N SER A 67 -11.22 -13.14 5.60
CA SER A 67 -12.05 -12.71 6.73
C SER A 67 -11.36 -12.86 8.09
N GLY A 68 -10.24 -13.58 8.16
CA GLY A 68 -9.43 -13.76 9.35
C GLY A 68 -8.07 -14.40 9.03
N PRO A 69 -7.31 -14.81 10.07
CA PRO A 69 -6.07 -15.54 9.89
C PRO A 69 -6.30 -16.87 9.17
N VAL A 70 -5.37 -17.21 8.28
CA VAL A 70 -5.38 -18.48 7.56
C VAL A 70 -4.18 -19.33 7.96
N HIS A 71 -4.23 -20.61 7.63
CA HIS A 71 -3.09 -21.51 7.69
C HIS A 71 -3.12 -22.32 6.39
N TRP A 72 -2.43 -21.82 5.36
CA TRP A 72 -2.39 -22.46 4.06
C TRP A 72 -1.02 -23.06 3.74
N HIS A 73 -1.03 -24.07 2.88
CA HIS A 73 0.17 -24.80 2.47
C HIS A 73 0.38 -24.81 0.95
N ALA A 74 1.65 -24.87 0.55
CA ALA A 74 2.07 -25.29 -0.80
C ALA A 74 3.39 -26.04 -0.73
N ASN A 75 3.58 -27.07 -1.56
CA ASN A 75 4.86 -27.77 -1.66
C ASN A 75 5.78 -26.99 -2.58
N PHE A 76 7.08 -26.98 -2.27
CA PHE A 76 8.05 -26.42 -3.19
C PHE A 76 9.33 -27.26 -3.30
N GLU A 77 9.89 -27.31 -4.51
CA GLU A 77 11.19 -27.90 -4.78
C GLU A 77 12.00 -26.98 -5.69
N VAL A 78 13.29 -26.82 -5.40
CA VAL A 78 14.23 -26.08 -6.26
C VAL A 78 15.35 -27.00 -6.70
N TYR A 79 15.62 -27.02 -8.00
CA TYR A 79 16.71 -27.78 -8.60
C TYR A 79 17.69 -26.83 -9.30
N LEU A 80 18.97 -26.95 -8.99
CA LEU A 80 20.04 -26.28 -9.74
C LEU A 80 20.87 -27.34 -10.45
N CYS A 81 20.87 -27.31 -11.78
CA CYS A 81 21.68 -28.24 -12.59
C CYS A 81 21.43 -29.72 -12.34
N GLY A 82 20.18 -30.06 -12.03
CA GLY A 82 19.74 -31.42 -11.70
C GLY A 82 19.87 -31.78 -10.22
N GLU A 83 20.47 -30.92 -9.40
CA GLU A 83 20.64 -31.15 -7.96
C GLU A 83 19.51 -30.47 -7.17
N LYS A 84 18.75 -31.26 -6.40
CA LYS A 84 17.73 -30.73 -5.48
C LYS A 84 18.43 -29.93 -4.39
N GLN A 85 17.99 -28.70 -4.20
CA GLN A 85 18.51 -27.82 -3.16
C GLN A 85 17.85 -28.14 -1.83
N ASP A 86 18.65 -28.20 -0.76
CA ASP A 86 18.19 -28.50 0.58
C ASP A 86 17.80 -27.20 1.31
N PHE A 87 16.51 -27.07 1.61
CA PHE A 87 15.99 -25.95 2.38
C PHE A 87 15.82 -26.27 3.87
N THR A 88 16.09 -27.52 4.30
CA THR A 88 15.90 -28.02 5.67
C THR A 88 16.96 -27.55 6.67
N THR A 89 17.89 -26.68 6.22
CA THR A 89 18.94 -26.09 7.05
C THR A 89 18.80 -24.57 7.22
N GLY A 90 19.34 -24.05 8.33
CA GLY A 90 19.37 -22.62 8.64
C GLY A 90 18.05 -22.06 9.19
N TYR A 91 17.35 -22.85 10.01
CA TYR A 91 16.17 -22.43 10.76
C TYR A 91 16.57 -21.77 12.08
N ASP A 92 15.75 -20.84 12.56
CA ASP A 92 15.96 -20.20 13.84
C ASP A 92 15.78 -21.23 14.99
N PHE A 93 16.70 -21.21 15.95
CA PHE A 93 16.73 -22.18 17.05
C PHE A 93 15.50 -22.12 17.97
N GLU A 94 14.83 -20.96 18.03
CA GLU A 94 13.75 -20.72 18.99
C GLU A 94 12.36 -21.14 18.48
N ASP A 95 12.09 -21.04 17.17
CA ASP A 95 10.77 -21.31 16.61
C ASP A 95 10.76 -22.35 15.46
N ASN A 96 11.92 -22.86 15.06
CA ASN A 96 12.08 -23.81 13.97
C ASN A 96 11.38 -23.34 12.67
N ARG A 97 11.40 -22.03 12.42
CA ARG A 97 10.92 -21.42 11.17
C ARG A 97 12.05 -20.76 10.43
N LYS A 98 11.86 -20.69 9.11
CA LYS A 98 12.71 -19.91 8.19
C LYS A 98 11.78 -19.04 7.36
N GLY A 99 11.87 -17.73 7.55
CA GLY A 99 11.01 -16.77 6.89
C GLY A 99 10.46 -15.71 7.84
N SER A 100 9.29 -15.21 7.50
CA SER A 100 8.51 -14.25 8.29
C SER A 100 7.35 -14.95 9.02
N LEU A 101 6.66 -14.22 9.90
CA LEU A 101 5.45 -14.72 10.55
C LEU A 101 4.37 -15.12 9.54
N THR A 102 4.22 -14.37 8.44
CA THR A 102 3.22 -14.66 7.41
C THR A 102 3.67 -15.79 6.48
N PHE A 103 4.93 -15.77 6.03
CA PHE A 103 5.48 -16.76 5.11
C PHE A 103 6.70 -17.45 5.70
N HIS A 104 6.63 -18.76 5.90
CA HIS A 104 7.77 -19.53 6.40
C HIS A 104 7.72 -20.99 5.95
N SER A 105 8.77 -21.74 6.27
CA SER A 105 8.82 -23.20 6.18
C SER A 105 9.17 -23.78 7.55
N HIS A 106 8.95 -25.08 7.76
CA HIS A 106 9.29 -25.84 8.96
C HIS A 106 10.17 -27.06 8.67
N ASN A 107 11.25 -26.89 7.89
CA ASN A 107 12.20 -27.95 7.51
C ASN A 107 11.59 -29.14 6.76
N ASP A 108 10.44 -28.91 6.12
CA ASP A 108 9.57 -29.93 5.53
C ASP A 108 9.30 -29.70 4.03
N GLU A 109 9.98 -28.73 3.42
CA GLU A 109 9.79 -28.34 2.01
C GLU A 109 8.36 -27.85 1.70
N VAL A 110 7.67 -27.34 2.73
CA VAL A 110 6.34 -26.74 2.62
C VAL A 110 6.43 -25.23 2.87
N ILE A 111 5.71 -24.47 2.06
CA ILE A 111 5.40 -23.05 2.28
C ILE A 111 4.19 -22.99 3.20
N HIS A 112 4.33 -22.33 4.34
CA HIS A 112 3.25 -21.99 5.25
C HIS A 112 2.86 -20.52 5.09
N ILE A 113 1.55 -20.28 4.99
CA ILE A 113 0.96 -18.95 4.99
C ILE A 113 0.10 -18.81 6.23
N GLU A 114 0.60 -18.08 7.23
CA GLU A 114 -0.01 -17.96 8.56
C GLU A 114 -0.28 -16.50 8.94
N SER A 115 -1.32 -15.89 8.36
CA SER A 115 -1.77 -14.56 8.77
C SER A 115 -3.12 -14.20 8.19
N GLN A 116 -3.63 -13.02 8.54
CA GLN A 116 -4.71 -12.42 7.77
C GLN A 116 -4.13 -11.80 6.49
N VAL A 117 -4.73 -12.10 5.34
CA VAL A 117 -4.27 -11.64 4.05
C VAL A 117 -5.02 -10.36 3.71
N ALA A 118 -4.28 -9.26 3.56
CA ALA A 118 -4.86 -7.97 3.24
C ALA A 118 -5.27 -7.90 1.76
N LYS A 119 -4.39 -8.32 0.86
CA LYS A 119 -4.59 -8.30 -0.59
C LYS A 119 -4.20 -9.63 -1.21
N LYS A 120 -4.82 -10.00 -2.33
CA LYS A 120 -4.50 -11.24 -3.04
C LYS A 120 -3.02 -11.30 -3.43
N GLU A 121 -2.42 -10.16 -3.79
CA GLU A 121 -1.02 -10.06 -4.21
C GLU A 121 -0.04 -10.33 -3.04
N ASP A 122 -0.51 -10.25 -1.79
CA ASP A 122 0.31 -10.65 -0.65
C ASP A 122 0.59 -12.16 -0.67
N LEU A 123 -0.20 -12.96 -1.40
CA LEU A 123 -0.01 -14.41 -1.60
C LEU A 123 0.97 -14.78 -2.72
N ALA A 124 1.66 -13.79 -3.30
CA ALA A 124 2.60 -14.02 -4.37
C ALA A 124 3.80 -14.87 -3.91
N LEU A 125 4.18 -15.87 -4.71
CA LEU A 125 5.31 -16.78 -4.43
C LEU A 125 6.63 -16.01 -4.20
N GLY A 126 6.79 -14.86 -4.85
CA GLY A 126 7.92 -13.97 -4.62
C GLY A 126 8.06 -13.53 -3.17
N ASN A 127 6.96 -13.31 -2.45
CA ASN A 127 6.97 -12.89 -1.04
C ASN A 127 7.54 -13.98 -0.12
N PHE A 128 7.28 -15.25 -0.42
CA PHE A 128 7.90 -16.37 0.30
C PHE A 128 9.42 -16.39 0.08
N PHE A 129 9.88 -16.32 -1.17
CA PHE A 129 11.31 -16.30 -1.48
C PHE A 129 12.04 -15.09 -0.88
N ASP A 130 11.40 -13.93 -0.89
CA ASP A 130 11.92 -12.72 -0.24
C ASP A 130 12.00 -12.92 1.29
N ALA A 131 10.99 -13.55 1.91
CA ALA A 131 10.98 -13.83 3.35
C ALA A 131 12.13 -14.76 3.78
N ILE A 132 12.51 -15.73 2.95
CA ILE A 132 13.64 -16.64 3.21
C ILE A 132 14.97 -16.14 2.64
N ASN A 133 15.02 -14.89 2.15
CA ASN A 133 16.20 -14.24 1.57
C ASN A 133 16.82 -14.98 0.37
N ILE A 134 15.99 -15.56 -0.49
CA ILE A 134 16.45 -16.26 -1.69
C ILE A 134 16.03 -15.47 -2.94
N PRO A 135 16.99 -14.98 -3.75
CA PRO A 135 16.67 -14.32 -5.00
C PRO A 135 15.87 -15.25 -5.92
N PHE A 136 14.69 -14.81 -6.36
CA PHE A 136 13.85 -15.54 -7.29
C PHE A 136 13.20 -14.58 -8.27
N SER A 137 13.25 -14.87 -9.57
CA SER A 137 12.61 -14.14 -10.67
C SER A 137 12.59 -14.99 -11.94
N GLU A 138 11.99 -14.48 -13.02
CA GLU A 138 12.07 -15.09 -14.36
C GLU A 138 13.51 -15.31 -14.87
N ASN A 139 14.48 -14.57 -14.34
CA ASN A 139 15.86 -14.58 -14.82
C ASN A 139 16.88 -15.03 -13.75
N GLN A 140 16.45 -15.34 -12.54
CA GLN A 140 17.35 -15.69 -11.44
C GLN A 140 16.69 -16.61 -10.41
N ILE A 141 17.43 -17.60 -9.94
CA ILE A 141 17.11 -18.37 -8.72
C ILE A 141 18.40 -18.58 -7.93
N MET A 142 18.39 -18.23 -6.65
CA MET A 142 19.58 -18.24 -5.79
C MET A 142 20.74 -17.45 -6.43
N ASP A 143 21.88 -18.09 -6.66
CA ASP A 143 23.08 -17.53 -7.28
C ASP A 143 23.09 -17.67 -8.82
N LYS A 144 22.13 -18.39 -9.41
CA LYS A 144 22.07 -18.67 -10.85
C LYS A 144 21.21 -17.66 -11.60
N LYS A 145 21.74 -17.15 -12.72
CA LYS A 145 21.03 -16.28 -13.66
C LYS A 145 20.94 -16.93 -15.04
N ASN A 146 19.89 -16.59 -15.79
CA ASN A 146 19.75 -17.05 -17.17
C ASN A 146 21.03 -16.77 -17.97
N GLY A 147 21.58 -17.80 -18.60
CA GLY A 147 22.87 -17.75 -19.31
C GLY A 147 24.05 -18.31 -18.52
N ASP A 148 23.95 -18.45 -17.20
CA ASP A 148 24.99 -19.12 -16.41
C ASP A 148 25.12 -20.58 -16.81
N LEU A 149 26.34 -21.12 -16.68
CA LEU A 149 26.60 -22.48 -17.09
C LEU A 149 26.05 -23.50 -16.09
N CYS A 150 25.44 -24.51 -16.68
CA CYS A 150 24.83 -25.65 -16.04
C CYS A 150 25.23 -26.89 -16.84
N ASN A 151 26.07 -27.74 -16.26
CA ASN A 151 26.64 -28.91 -16.95
C ASN A 151 27.26 -28.57 -18.32
N GLY A 152 27.93 -27.41 -18.41
CA GLY A 152 28.61 -26.94 -19.62
C GLY A 152 27.70 -26.29 -20.68
N LYS A 153 26.41 -26.11 -20.40
CA LYS A 153 25.44 -25.41 -21.27
C LYS A 153 24.87 -24.19 -20.56
N ALA A 154 24.45 -23.18 -21.32
CA ALA A 154 23.76 -22.02 -20.75
C ALA A 154 22.37 -22.45 -20.23
N GLY A 155 22.15 -22.32 -18.92
CA GLY A 155 20.91 -22.70 -18.25
C GLY A 155 19.88 -21.56 -18.20
N LYS A 156 18.63 -21.93 -17.90
CA LYS A 156 17.50 -21.02 -17.73
C LYS A 156 16.63 -21.41 -16.53
N VAL A 157 15.96 -20.41 -15.95
CA VAL A 157 14.95 -20.61 -14.90
C VAL A 157 13.63 -21.07 -15.53
N HIS A 158 13.18 -22.24 -15.12
CA HIS A 158 11.87 -22.79 -15.40
C HIS A 158 11.07 -22.92 -14.10
N MET A 159 9.78 -22.64 -14.15
CA MET A 159 8.87 -22.85 -13.04
C MET A 159 7.71 -23.71 -13.50
N TYR A 160 7.30 -24.65 -12.66
CA TYR A 160 6.19 -25.55 -12.91
C TYR A 160 5.24 -25.53 -11.72
N ILE A 161 3.94 -25.56 -12.01
CA ILE A 161 2.88 -25.68 -11.02
C ILE A 161 2.08 -26.92 -11.38
N ASN A 162 2.09 -27.93 -10.49
CA ASN A 162 1.42 -29.21 -10.73
C ASN A 162 1.87 -29.86 -12.06
N GLU A 163 3.18 -29.90 -12.29
CA GLU A 163 3.86 -30.42 -13.51
C GLU A 163 3.60 -29.63 -14.82
N ALA A 164 2.80 -28.54 -14.79
CA ALA A 164 2.60 -27.66 -15.93
C ALA A 164 3.54 -26.45 -15.86
N GLU A 165 4.22 -26.12 -16.97
CA GLU A 165 5.09 -24.94 -17.02
C GLU A 165 4.29 -23.65 -16.79
N ASN A 166 4.84 -22.75 -15.99
CA ASN A 166 4.21 -21.50 -15.58
C ASN A 166 5.21 -20.34 -15.68
N TYR A 167 4.75 -19.20 -16.19
CA TYR A 167 5.57 -18.03 -16.47
C TYR A 167 5.25 -16.82 -15.59
N GLU A 168 4.50 -17.00 -14.49
CA GLU A 168 4.17 -15.92 -13.55
C GLU A 168 5.31 -15.64 -12.55
N TYR A 169 6.18 -16.64 -12.30
CA TYR A 169 7.34 -16.56 -11.40
C TYR A 169 7.02 -15.92 -10.05
N LYS A 170 7.66 -14.79 -9.70
CA LYS A 170 7.40 -14.06 -8.44
C LYS A 170 5.93 -13.70 -8.27
N ASN A 171 5.20 -13.49 -9.36
CA ASN A 171 3.82 -13.03 -9.33
C ASN A 171 2.80 -14.17 -9.23
N PHE A 172 3.26 -15.43 -9.22
CA PHE A 172 2.36 -16.57 -9.07
C PHE A 172 1.62 -16.49 -7.72
N ILE A 173 0.29 -16.51 -7.75
CA ILE A 173 -0.54 -16.46 -6.55
C ILE A 173 -0.76 -17.88 -6.02
N ILE A 174 -0.19 -18.18 -4.86
CA ILE A 174 -0.37 -19.47 -4.20
C ILE A 174 -1.85 -19.67 -3.85
N ARG A 175 -2.41 -20.83 -4.21
CA ARG A 175 -3.82 -21.11 -3.92
C ARG A 175 -4.03 -21.46 -2.45
N PRO A 176 -5.17 -21.08 -1.85
CA PRO A 176 -5.59 -21.58 -0.56
C PRO A 176 -5.60 -23.11 -0.52
N CYS A 177 -4.93 -23.71 0.47
CA CYS A 177 -4.96 -25.14 0.72
C CYS A 177 -4.84 -25.41 2.21
N GLU A 178 -5.86 -26.01 2.80
CA GLU A 178 -5.95 -26.35 4.23
C GLU A 178 -5.88 -27.88 4.45
N SER A 179 -5.45 -28.64 3.43
CA SER A 179 -5.46 -30.11 3.49
C SER A 179 -4.35 -30.63 4.41
N GLU A 180 -4.68 -31.64 5.21
CA GLU A 180 -3.68 -32.43 5.94
C GLU A 180 -2.79 -33.26 4.99
N ASN A 181 -3.27 -33.57 3.77
CA ASN A 181 -2.51 -34.27 2.74
C ASN A 181 -1.89 -33.29 1.73
N ILE A 182 -1.00 -32.45 2.25
CA ILE A 182 -0.40 -31.30 1.55
C ILE A 182 0.20 -31.71 0.19
N LYS A 183 0.85 -32.88 0.12
CA LYS A 183 1.52 -33.36 -1.10
C LYS A 183 0.57 -33.69 -2.26
N GLN A 184 -0.68 -34.05 -1.95
CA GLN A 184 -1.65 -34.48 -2.96
C GLN A 184 -2.60 -33.35 -3.38
N ASP A 185 -2.98 -32.49 -2.44
CA ASP A 185 -4.11 -31.59 -2.65
C ASP A 185 -3.69 -30.12 -2.87
N CYS A 186 -2.49 -29.74 -2.43
CA CYS A 186 -1.99 -28.38 -2.54
C CYS A 186 -1.16 -28.16 -3.81
N ASP A 187 -0.85 -26.90 -4.11
CA ASP A 187 0.06 -26.58 -5.21
C ASP A 187 1.42 -27.28 -5.01
N ASN A 188 1.90 -27.92 -6.07
CA ASN A 188 3.24 -28.44 -6.16
C ASN A 188 4.08 -27.52 -7.06
N ILE A 189 4.93 -26.72 -6.42
CA ILE A 189 5.74 -25.70 -7.07
C ILE A 189 7.12 -26.28 -7.31
N LYS A 190 7.56 -26.33 -8.56
CA LYS A 190 8.89 -26.83 -8.91
C LYS A 190 9.63 -25.78 -9.71
N ILE A 191 10.78 -25.33 -9.20
CA ILE A 191 11.65 -24.38 -9.88
C ILE A 191 12.92 -25.12 -10.29
N LYS A 192 13.33 -24.95 -11.54
CA LYS A 192 14.53 -25.57 -12.08
C LYS A 192 15.42 -24.53 -12.74
N PHE A 193 16.72 -24.67 -12.57
CA PHE A 193 17.74 -24.03 -13.39
C PHE A 193 18.48 -25.10 -14.20
N GLU A 194 18.20 -25.17 -15.51
CA GLU A 194 18.75 -26.20 -16.42
C GLU A 194 18.97 -25.70 -17.85
#